data_AF-A0A4S4CVD9-F1
#
_entry.id   AF-A0A4S4CVD9-F1
#
_cell.length_a   1.000
_cell.length_b   1.000
_cell.length_c   1.000
_cell.angle_alpha   90.00
_cell.angle_beta   90.00
_cell.angle_gamma   90.00
#
_symmetry.space_group_name_H-M   'P 1'
#
loop_
_entity.id
_entity.type
_entity.pdbx_description
1 polymer ?
#
loop_
_entity_poly.entity_id
_entity_poly.type
_entity_poly.pdbx_seq_one_letter_code
_entity_poly.pdbx_strand_id
1 'polypeptide(L)'
;MVLNSISNLSSLTSLDICDDKETDCFPKEFLRNLTLLESLSISYCEKLKVLPEDLASLVTLKSLSIKVCEKLESLPEEGLRGLESLESLSIYECQQIALLPASIQSLTKLQRIQIEFCGRELGRRCEKGKREDWYKIAHIPEVSIIKVMMAAASIEVAVASDVLVSLL
;
A
#
# COMPACT_ATOMS: atom_id res chain seq x y z
N MET A 1 -3.52 -14.31 17.00
CA MET A 1 -3.60 -13.54 15.74
C MET A 1 -4.80 -14.03 14.95
N VAL A 2 -5.80 -13.18 14.70
CA VAL A 2 -7.11 -13.54 14.09
C VAL A 2 -6.97 -14.00 12.63
N LEU A 3 -5.82 -13.75 12.00
CA LEU A 3 -5.56 -13.99 10.59
C LEU A 3 -5.58 -15.48 10.18
N ASN A 4 -5.17 -16.42 11.05
CA ASN A 4 -5.11 -17.85 10.68
C ASN A 4 -6.46 -18.48 10.33
N SER A 5 -7.59 -17.88 10.74
CA SER A 5 -8.92 -18.43 10.49
C SER A 5 -9.56 -17.90 9.21
N ILE A 6 -9.02 -16.81 8.62
CA ILE A 6 -9.61 -16.14 7.45
C ILE A 6 -9.48 -17.00 6.20
N SER A 7 -8.44 -17.84 6.10
CA SER A 7 -8.27 -18.79 5.00
C SER A 7 -9.41 -19.83 4.87
N ASN A 8 -10.32 -19.93 5.85
CA ASN A 8 -11.51 -20.78 5.73
C ASN A 8 -12.73 -20.05 5.15
N LEU A 9 -12.64 -18.74 4.92
CA LEU A 9 -13.73 -17.90 4.41
C LEU A 9 -13.72 -17.86 2.88
N SER A 10 -13.81 -19.02 2.22
CA SER A 10 -13.68 -19.14 0.76
C SER A 10 -14.76 -18.38 -0.04
N SER A 11 -15.85 -17.98 0.60
CA SER A 11 -16.93 -17.19 -0.02
C SER A 11 -16.76 -15.68 0.14
N LEU A 12 -15.67 -15.21 0.75
CA LEU A 12 -15.43 -13.80 1.01
C LEU A 12 -15.14 -13.07 -0.31
N THR A 13 -15.88 -11.99 -0.57
CA THR A 13 -15.67 -11.13 -1.75
C THR A 13 -14.95 -9.83 -1.43
N SER A 14 -14.95 -9.41 -0.15
CA SER A 14 -14.27 -8.20 0.31
C SER A 14 -13.58 -8.46 1.65
N LEU A 15 -12.32 -8.07 1.77
CA LEU A 15 -11.53 -8.17 2.98
C LEU A 15 -10.90 -6.82 3.29
N ASP A 16 -11.09 -6.33 4.50
CA ASP A 16 -10.39 -5.17 5.03
C ASP A 16 -9.54 -5.60 6.23
N ILE A 17 -8.25 -5.34 6.14
CA ILE A 17 -7.26 -5.63 7.16
C ILE A 17 -6.80 -4.29 7.71
N CYS A 18 -7.22 -3.98 8.93
CA CYS A 18 -6.76 -2.83 9.69
C CYS A 18 -6.06 -3.38 10.93
N ASP A 19 -4.74 -3.23 11.01
CA ASP A 19 -3.93 -3.62 12.16
C ASP A 19 -3.02 -2.46 12.48
N ASP A 20 -3.10 -1.91 13.68
CA ASP A 20 -2.50 -0.63 13.99
C ASP A 20 -1.06 -0.72 14.53
N LYS A 21 -0.56 -1.86 15.03
CA LYS A 21 0.72 -1.82 15.80
C LYS A 21 1.62 -3.05 15.82
N GLU A 22 1.19 -4.25 15.44
CA GLU A 22 2.00 -5.46 15.73
C GLU A 22 2.35 -6.35 14.56
N THR A 23 1.56 -6.36 13.49
CA THR A 23 1.84 -7.23 12.34
C THR A 23 3.09 -6.76 11.57
N ASP A 24 4.17 -7.52 11.68
CA ASP A 24 5.39 -7.36 10.89
C ASP A 24 5.37 -8.24 9.61
N CYS A 25 4.57 -9.30 9.62
CA CYS A 25 4.36 -10.21 8.50
C CYS A 25 2.99 -10.89 8.55
N PHE A 26 2.45 -11.25 7.39
CA PHE A 26 1.25 -12.08 7.29
C PHE A 26 1.58 -13.57 7.48
N PRO A 27 0.67 -14.37 8.05
CA PRO A 27 0.82 -15.83 8.05
C PRO A 27 0.98 -16.37 6.63
N LYS A 28 1.77 -17.44 6.47
CA LYS A 28 1.87 -18.13 5.18
C LYS A 28 0.52 -18.69 4.76
N GLU A 29 0.22 -18.62 3.47
CA GLU A 29 -1.02 -19.14 2.86
C GLU A 29 -2.31 -18.54 3.43
N PHE A 30 -2.20 -17.37 4.06
CA PHE A 30 -3.32 -16.60 4.61
C PHE A 30 -4.38 -16.27 3.55
N LEU A 31 -3.97 -16.01 2.30
CA LEU A 31 -4.85 -15.62 1.19
C LEU A 31 -5.22 -16.78 0.26
N ARG A 32 -4.61 -17.95 0.45
CA ARG A 32 -4.61 -19.07 -0.51
C ARG A 32 -6.00 -19.50 -0.98
N ASN A 33 -6.99 -19.47 -0.08
CA ASN A 33 -8.34 -19.99 -0.34
C ASN A 33 -9.36 -18.89 -0.65
N LEU A 34 -8.97 -17.62 -0.65
CA LEU A 34 -9.86 -16.48 -0.89
C LEU A 34 -10.02 -16.22 -2.40
N THR A 35 -10.27 -17.28 -3.18
CA THR A 35 -10.27 -17.24 -4.65
C THR A 35 -11.49 -16.54 -5.25
N LEU A 36 -12.44 -16.10 -4.41
CA LEU A 36 -13.60 -15.29 -4.80
C LEU A 36 -13.47 -13.83 -4.36
N LEU A 37 -12.33 -13.45 -3.76
CA LEU A 37 -12.10 -12.10 -3.27
C LEU A 37 -11.99 -11.13 -4.45
N GLU A 38 -12.80 -10.08 -4.43
CA GLU A 38 -12.81 -9.01 -5.44
C GLU A 38 -12.19 -7.71 -4.91
N SER A 39 -12.19 -7.49 -3.59
CA SER A 39 -11.64 -6.30 -2.97
C SER A 39 -10.79 -6.63 -1.74
N LEU A 40 -9.57 -6.10 -1.69
CA LEU A 40 -8.65 -6.22 -0.56
C LEU A 40 -8.16 -4.82 -0.16
N SER A 41 -8.37 -4.48 1.11
CA SER A 41 -7.83 -3.28 1.74
C SER A 41 -6.88 -3.70 2.86
N ILE A 42 -5.69 -3.10 2.90
CA ILE A 42 -4.69 -3.28 3.96
C ILE A 42 -4.33 -1.89 4.46
N SER A 43 -4.56 -1.64 5.73
CA SER A 43 -4.42 -0.32 6.32
C SER A 43 -3.76 -0.36 7.70
N TYR A 44 -3.03 0.72 8.01
CA TYR A 44 -2.42 0.98 9.31
C TYR A 44 -1.36 -0.01 9.79
N CYS A 45 -0.90 -0.94 8.94
CA CYS A 45 0.08 -1.97 9.31
C CYS A 45 1.51 -1.39 9.45
N GLU A 46 1.79 -0.67 10.54
CA GLU A 46 3.01 0.13 10.74
C GLU A 46 4.32 -0.69 10.75
N LYS A 47 4.26 -1.97 11.13
CA LYS A 47 5.44 -2.86 11.18
C LYS A 47 5.64 -3.71 9.93
N LEU A 48 4.64 -3.76 9.05
CA LEU A 48 4.64 -4.61 7.87
C LEU A 48 5.70 -4.15 6.89
N LYS A 49 6.63 -5.04 6.54
CA LYS A 49 7.73 -4.73 5.60
C LYS A 49 7.46 -5.18 4.18
N VAL A 50 6.72 -6.27 4.02
CA VAL A 50 6.43 -6.91 2.73
C VAL A 50 5.05 -7.54 2.79
N LEU A 51 4.27 -7.44 1.71
CA LEU A 51 3.03 -8.20 1.55
C LEU A 51 3.32 -9.67 1.20
N PRO A 52 2.41 -10.61 1.48
CA PRO A 52 2.70 -12.02 1.28
C PRO A 52 2.60 -12.42 -0.20
N GLU A 53 3.48 -13.32 -0.64
CA GLU A 53 3.52 -13.78 -2.05
C GLU A 53 2.28 -14.56 -2.48
N ASP A 54 1.51 -15.09 -1.53
CA ASP A 54 0.23 -15.76 -1.79
C ASP A 54 -0.88 -14.79 -2.22
N LEU A 55 -0.63 -13.47 -2.30
CA LEU A 55 -1.46 -12.54 -3.07
C LEU A 55 -1.76 -13.08 -4.49
N ALA A 56 -0.82 -13.83 -5.07
CA ALA A 56 -0.98 -14.44 -6.39
C ALA A 56 -2.17 -15.41 -6.50
N SER A 57 -2.73 -15.92 -5.38
CA SER A 57 -3.91 -16.80 -5.42
C SER A 57 -5.22 -16.03 -5.61
N LEU A 58 -5.22 -14.70 -5.48
CA LEU A 58 -6.41 -13.85 -5.57
C LEU A 58 -6.76 -13.52 -7.02
N VAL A 59 -7.01 -14.55 -7.83
CA VAL A 59 -7.21 -14.45 -9.29
C VAL A 59 -8.46 -13.64 -9.70
N THR A 60 -9.41 -13.45 -8.79
CA THR A 60 -10.63 -12.63 -8.99
C THR A 60 -10.51 -11.21 -8.47
N LEU A 61 -9.39 -10.83 -7.85
CA LEU A 61 -9.23 -9.54 -7.20
C LEU A 61 -9.28 -8.42 -8.22
N LYS A 62 -10.21 -7.47 -8.04
CA LYS A 62 -10.39 -6.29 -8.90
C LYS A 62 -9.79 -5.04 -8.28
N SER A 63 -9.81 -4.93 -6.95
CA SER A 63 -9.32 -3.76 -6.23
C SER A 63 -8.35 -4.15 -5.11
N LEU A 64 -7.16 -3.55 -5.13
CA LEU A 64 -6.16 -3.64 -4.06
C LEU A 64 -5.87 -2.23 -3.55
N SER A 65 -6.09 -2.00 -2.25
CA SER A 65 -5.77 -0.75 -1.57
C SER A 65 -4.81 -0.98 -0.41
N ILE A 66 -3.73 -0.21 -0.36
CA ILE A 66 -2.73 -0.24 0.70
C ILE A 66 -2.60 1.17 1.27
N LYS A 67 -2.81 1.34 2.57
CA LYS A 67 -2.87 2.67 3.20
C LYS A 67 -2.07 2.71 4.50
N VAL A 68 -1.30 3.77 4.71
CA VAL A 68 -0.64 4.06 6.01
C VAL A 68 0.20 2.86 6.51
N CYS A 69 0.92 2.20 5.60
CA CYS A 69 1.83 1.10 5.93
C CYS A 69 3.26 1.63 5.87
N GLU A 70 3.68 2.34 6.92
CA GLU A 70 4.88 3.20 6.87
C GLU A 70 6.18 2.44 6.60
N LYS A 71 6.31 1.20 7.09
CA LYS A 71 7.51 0.36 6.91
C LYS A 71 7.45 -0.57 5.69
N LEU A 72 6.41 -0.51 4.88
CA LEU A 72 6.30 -1.35 3.69
C LEU A 72 7.37 -0.91 2.68
N GLU A 73 8.34 -1.79 2.41
CA GLU A 73 9.53 -1.45 1.62
C GLU A 73 9.29 -1.72 0.12
N SER A 74 8.47 -2.73 -0.20
CA SER A 74 8.17 -3.13 -1.58
C SER A 74 6.85 -3.90 -1.68
N LEU A 75 6.32 -3.96 -2.90
CA LEU A 75 5.25 -4.89 -3.26
C LEU A 75 5.87 -6.20 -3.79
N PRO A 76 5.27 -7.37 -3.50
CA PRO A 76 5.78 -8.67 -3.91
C PRO A 76 5.70 -8.85 -5.44
N GLU A 77 6.81 -9.25 -6.06
CA GLU A 77 6.90 -9.41 -7.51
C GLU A 77 5.98 -10.53 -8.00
N GLU A 78 6.07 -11.72 -7.38
CA GLU A 78 5.27 -12.89 -7.78
C GLU A 78 3.82 -12.77 -7.27
N GLY A 79 3.62 -12.21 -6.08
CA GLY A 79 2.30 -11.88 -5.55
C GLY A 79 1.47 -11.01 -6.49
N LEU A 80 2.04 -9.94 -7.06
CA LEU A 80 1.32 -9.12 -8.05
C LEU A 80 1.16 -9.81 -9.39
N ARG A 81 2.11 -10.65 -9.83
CA ARG A 81 2.03 -11.34 -11.13
C ARG A 81 0.75 -12.16 -11.28
N GLY A 82 0.25 -12.75 -10.18
CA GLY A 82 -0.96 -13.57 -10.18
C GLY A 82 -2.29 -12.81 -10.17
N LEU A 83 -2.30 -11.48 -10.05
CA LEU A 83 -3.52 -10.68 -9.96
C LEU A 83 -4.13 -10.37 -11.34
N GLU A 84 -4.48 -11.41 -12.10
CA GLU A 84 -4.93 -11.33 -13.51
C GLU A 84 -6.26 -10.55 -13.72
N SER A 85 -7.01 -10.32 -12.66
CA SER A 85 -8.27 -9.57 -12.69
C SER A 85 -8.18 -8.16 -12.12
N LEU A 86 -6.99 -7.70 -11.73
CA LEU A 86 -6.85 -6.42 -11.05
C LEU A 86 -7.18 -5.25 -11.98
N GLU A 87 -8.11 -4.40 -11.55
CA GLU A 87 -8.58 -3.22 -12.28
C GLU A 87 -8.12 -1.92 -11.61
N SER A 88 -7.93 -1.93 -10.29
CA SER A 88 -7.51 -0.77 -9.51
C SER A 88 -6.45 -1.12 -8.46
N LEU A 89 -5.35 -0.35 -8.45
CA LEU A 89 -4.32 -0.40 -7.41
C LEU A 89 -4.15 0.99 -6.79
N SER A 90 -4.37 1.10 -5.48
CA SER A 90 -4.18 2.36 -4.74
C SER A 90 -3.18 2.18 -3.61
N ILE A 91 -2.16 3.02 -3.58
CA ILE A 91 -1.13 3.09 -2.53
C ILE A 91 -1.15 4.48 -1.93
N TYR A 92 -1.41 4.57 -0.63
CA TYR A 92 -1.60 5.83 0.07
C TYR A 92 -0.70 5.87 1.32
N GLU A 93 0.06 6.96 1.48
CA GLU A 93 0.83 7.25 2.70
C GLU A 93 1.78 6.10 3.12
N CYS A 94 2.41 5.43 2.14
CA CYS A 94 3.42 4.40 2.38
C CYS A 94 4.81 4.98 2.09
N GLN A 95 5.54 5.40 3.14
CA GLN A 95 6.74 6.23 2.99
C GLN A 95 7.99 5.45 2.54
N GLN A 96 8.09 4.16 2.87
CA GLN A 96 9.29 3.34 2.59
C GLN A 96 9.25 2.62 1.24
N ILE A 97 8.11 2.60 0.54
CA ILE A 97 8.06 2.05 -0.82
C ILE A 97 8.88 2.97 -1.72
N ALA A 98 10.01 2.48 -2.21
CA ALA A 98 10.91 3.25 -3.06
C ALA A 98 10.72 2.98 -4.55
N LEU A 99 10.22 1.80 -4.93
CA LEU A 99 10.10 1.34 -6.31
C LEU A 99 8.87 0.44 -6.50
N LEU A 100 8.38 0.38 -7.74
CA LEU A 100 7.35 -0.58 -8.13
C LEU A 100 8.00 -1.86 -8.71
N PRO A 101 7.45 -3.06 -8.43
CA PRO A 101 7.88 -4.30 -9.07
C PRO A 101 7.63 -4.29 -10.59
N ALA A 102 8.36 -5.10 -11.34
CA ALA A 102 8.23 -5.15 -12.80
C ALA A 102 6.92 -5.84 -13.24
N SER A 103 6.39 -6.74 -12.41
CA SER A 103 5.14 -7.49 -12.59
C SER A 103 3.89 -6.62 -12.71
N ILE A 104 3.95 -5.33 -12.38
CA ILE A 104 2.84 -4.41 -12.72
C ILE A 104 2.57 -4.41 -14.23
N GLN A 105 3.58 -4.66 -15.07
CA GLN A 105 3.40 -4.78 -16.53
C GLN A 105 2.58 -6.00 -16.96
N SER A 106 2.50 -7.06 -16.14
CA SER A 106 1.65 -8.21 -16.45
C SER A 106 0.18 -7.98 -16.09
N LEU A 107 -0.16 -6.89 -15.41
CA LEU A 107 -1.52 -6.56 -14.99
C LEU A 107 -2.32 -5.94 -16.15
N THR A 108 -2.60 -6.73 -17.20
CA THR A 108 -3.18 -6.22 -18.45
C THR A 108 -4.60 -5.67 -18.31
N LYS A 109 -5.31 -5.98 -17.22
CA LYS A 109 -6.65 -5.43 -16.93
C LYS A 109 -6.61 -4.17 -16.07
N LEU A 110 -5.45 -3.77 -15.55
CA LEU A 110 -5.32 -2.64 -14.64
C LEU A 110 -5.70 -1.34 -15.36
N GLN A 111 -6.80 -0.73 -14.91
CA GLN A 111 -7.32 0.51 -15.48
C GLN A 111 -6.79 1.74 -14.74
N ARG A 112 -6.56 1.59 -13.44
CA ARG A 112 -6.21 2.69 -12.55
C ARG A 112 -5.06 2.32 -11.62
N ILE A 113 -4.10 3.24 -11.52
CA ILE A 113 -3.13 3.27 -10.43
C ILE A 113 -3.12 4.64 -9.76
N GLN A 114 -3.22 4.64 -8.43
CA GLN A 114 -3.13 5.84 -7.59
C GLN A 114 -1.99 5.67 -6.60
N ILE A 115 -1.04 6.61 -6.61
CA ILE A 115 0.05 6.68 -5.63
C ILE A 115 0.02 8.07 -5.03
N GLU A 116 -0.37 8.17 -3.76
CA GLU A 116 -0.60 9.44 -3.10
C GLU A 116 0.13 9.50 -1.77
N PHE A 117 0.76 10.66 -1.49
CA PHE A 117 1.46 10.93 -0.23
C PHE A 117 2.52 9.87 0.13
N CYS A 118 3.06 9.13 -0.84
CA CYS A 118 4.09 8.13 -0.62
C CYS A 118 5.50 8.74 -0.66
N GLY A 119 6.51 7.91 -0.37
CA GLY A 119 7.92 8.32 -0.35
C GLY A 119 8.34 9.07 -1.61
N ARG A 120 9.16 10.12 -1.44
CA ARG A 120 9.60 11.02 -2.52
C ARG A 120 10.17 10.26 -3.72
N GLU A 121 10.94 9.20 -3.46
CA GLU A 121 11.61 8.43 -4.51
C GLU A 121 10.61 7.68 -5.41
N LEU A 122 9.56 7.07 -4.86
CA LEU A 122 8.54 6.39 -5.66
C LEU A 122 7.81 7.37 -6.60
N GLY A 123 7.34 8.49 -6.05
CA GLY A 123 6.70 9.55 -6.85
C GLY A 123 7.64 10.18 -7.88
N ARG A 124 8.96 10.17 -7.62
CA ARG A 124 10.00 10.57 -8.57
C ARG A 124 10.05 9.57 -9.73
N ARG A 125 10.24 8.28 -9.45
CA ARG A 125 10.47 7.20 -10.44
C ARG A 125 9.26 6.94 -11.34
N CYS A 126 8.05 7.14 -10.82
CA CYS A 126 6.78 6.99 -11.52
C CYS A 126 6.33 8.26 -12.27
N GLU A 127 7.17 9.29 -12.37
CA GLU A 127 6.82 10.53 -13.08
C GLU A 127 6.78 10.34 -14.61
N LYS A 128 5.68 10.80 -15.23
CA LYS A 128 5.42 10.65 -16.67
C LYS A 128 6.57 11.20 -17.51
N GLY A 129 7.02 10.37 -18.45
CA GLY A 129 7.92 10.76 -19.54
C GLY A 129 9.40 10.92 -19.19
N LYS A 130 9.83 10.73 -17.92
CA LYS A 130 11.25 11.00 -17.58
C LYS A 130 11.98 10.07 -16.59
N ARG A 131 11.43 8.99 -16.03
CA ARG A 131 12.19 8.21 -15.00
C ARG A 131 12.06 6.69 -15.08
N GLU A 132 12.98 6.05 -14.35
CA GLU A 132 13.32 4.62 -14.36
C GLU A 132 12.14 3.66 -14.22
N ASP A 133 11.00 4.04 -13.64
CA ASP A 133 9.88 3.12 -13.44
C ASP A 133 8.62 3.48 -14.25
N TRP A 134 8.59 4.60 -14.98
CA TRP A 134 7.40 5.00 -15.75
C TRP A 134 6.97 3.92 -16.74
N TYR A 135 7.91 3.22 -17.39
CA TYR A 135 7.59 2.13 -18.33
C TYR A 135 6.79 1.00 -17.69
N LYS A 136 6.88 0.81 -16.36
CA LYS A 136 6.14 -0.23 -15.63
C LYS A 136 4.65 0.09 -15.58
N ILE A 137 4.27 1.37 -15.56
CA ILE A 137 2.89 1.85 -15.38
C ILE A 137 2.34 2.57 -16.61
N ALA A 138 3.14 2.77 -17.65
CA ALA A 138 2.76 3.53 -18.84
C ALA A 138 1.63 2.91 -19.66
N HIS A 139 1.36 1.62 -19.49
CA HIS A 139 0.27 0.90 -20.15
C HIS A 139 -1.11 1.12 -19.47
N ILE A 140 -1.13 1.71 -18.27
CA ILE A 140 -2.33 1.91 -17.47
C ILE A 140 -3.03 3.20 -17.93
N PRO A 141 -4.34 3.17 -18.25
CA PRO A 141 -5.09 4.33 -18.73
C PRO A 141 -5.13 5.51 -17.73
N GLU A 142 -5.41 5.23 -16.45
CA GLU A 142 -5.58 6.23 -15.41
C GLU A 142 -4.45 6.17 -14.39
N VAL A 143 -3.45 7.03 -14.55
CA VAL A 143 -2.30 7.13 -13.63
C VAL A 143 -2.36 8.43 -12.85
N SER A 144 -2.60 8.33 -11.54
CA SER A 144 -2.54 9.46 -10.60
C SER A 144 -1.36 9.31 -9.65
N ILE A 145 -0.44 10.29 -9.67
CA ILE A 145 0.71 10.35 -8.76
C ILE A 145 0.67 11.69 -8.03
N ILE A 146 0.20 11.70 -6.78
CA ILE A 146 0.17 12.89 -5.94
C ILE A 146 1.41 12.90 -5.05
N LYS A 147 2.31 13.84 -5.34
CA LYS A 147 3.52 14.07 -4.55
C LYS A 147 3.17 14.89 -3.32
N VAL A 148 3.88 14.65 -2.22
CA VAL A 148 3.86 15.56 -1.07
C VAL A 148 4.38 16.93 -1.52
N MET A 149 3.52 17.94 -1.55
CA MET A 149 3.97 19.34 -1.65
C MET A 149 4.61 19.69 -0.31
N MET A 150 5.90 20.03 -0.31
CA MET A 150 6.47 20.74 0.84
C MET A 150 5.88 22.15 0.85
N ALA A 151 5.03 22.42 1.82
CA ALA A 151 4.85 23.76 2.37
C ALA A 151 4.70 23.65 3.89
N ALA A 152 5.82 23.78 4.61
CA ALA A 152 5.97 24.67 5.75
C ALA A 152 7.39 24.54 6.35
N ALA A 153 8.18 25.60 6.19
CA ALA A 153 8.97 26.05 7.32
C ALA A 153 8.01 26.59 8.38
N SER A 154 8.33 26.29 9.64
CA SER A 154 7.90 26.95 10.88
C SER A 154 6.51 26.64 11.44
N ILE A 155 6.49 26.04 12.64
CA ILE A 155 6.05 26.65 13.91
C ILE A 155 6.54 25.72 15.04
N GLU A 156 7.63 26.08 15.71
CA GLU A 156 7.79 25.73 17.13
C GLU A 156 6.93 26.70 17.91
N VAL A 157 5.96 26.17 18.65
CA VAL A 157 5.15 26.91 19.60
C VAL A 157 6.05 27.26 20.79
N ALA A 158 6.43 28.53 20.90
CA ALA A 158 6.91 29.08 22.16
C ALA A 158 5.76 28.99 23.18
N VAL A 159 5.93 28.15 24.20
CA VAL A 159 4.98 28.02 25.30
C VAL A 159 5.10 29.28 26.16
N ALA A 160 4.07 30.13 26.11
CA ALA A 160 3.93 31.27 26.99
C ALA A 160 2.57 31.22 27.69
N SER A 161 2.49 30.44 28.75
CA SER A 161 1.63 30.70 29.92
C SER A 161 1.76 29.55 30.92
N ASP A 162 2.64 29.69 31.90
CA ASP A 162 2.30 29.34 33.28
C ASP A 162 3.16 30.20 34.20
N VAL A 163 2.57 31.33 34.57
CA VAL A 163 3.01 32.21 35.64
C VAL A 163 2.59 31.54 36.96
N LEU A 164 3.59 31.26 37.80
CA LEU A 164 3.52 31.15 39.27
C LEU A 164 2.68 30.01 39.86
N VAL A 165 3.39 28.98 40.33
CA VAL A 165 3.16 28.47 41.69
C VAL A 165 4.40 28.79 42.53
N SER A 166 4.14 29.57 43.56
CA SER A 166 5.02 30.18 44.54
C SER A 166 5.66 29.19 45.53
N LEU A 167 6.75 29.65 46.16
CA LEU A 167 7.28 29.26 47.49
C LEU A 167 8.09 27.95 47.61
N LEU A 168 9.41 28.04 47.38
CA LEU A 168 10.46 28.09 48.42
C LEU A 168 11.82 28.40 47.76
#